data_AF-A0A8J3KI15-F1
#
_entry.id   AF-A0A8J3KI15-F1
#
_cell.length_a   1.000
_cell.length_b   1.000
_cell.length_c   1.000
_cell.angle_alpha   90.00
_cell.angle_beta   90.00
_cell.angle_gamma   90.00
#
_symmetry.space_group_name_H-M   'P 1'
#
loop_
_entity.id
_entity.type
_entity.pdbx_description
1 polymer ?
#
loop_
_entity_poly.entity_id
_entity_poly.type
_entity_poly.pdbx_seq_one_letter_code
_entity_poly.pdbx_strand_id
1 'polypeptide(L)' 'MRVSPENRDALARIAADELGGASLDEALRVLIWQHQAMAAVARLEADSEALAEYQAEAREWAELDTAVVE' A
#
# COMPACT_ATOMS: atom_id res chain seq x y z
N MET A 1 -11.27 14.59 14.30
CA MET A 1 -12.41 14.10 13.47
C MET A 1 -13.30 13.23 14.33
N ARG A 2 -14.62 13.37 14.26
CA ARG A 2 -15.53 12.40 14.89
C ARG A 2 -15.73 11.22 13.95
N VAL A 3 -15.62 10.00 14.48
CA VAL A 3 -15.89 8.76 13.74
C VAL A 3 -17.21 8.20 14.26
N SER A 4 -18.12 7.80 13.35
CA SER A 4 -19.36 7.15 13.77
C SER A 4 -19.06 5.80 14.43
N PRO A 5 -19.86 5.34 15.40
CA PRO A 5 -19.71 4.01 15.98
C PRO A 5 -19.70 2.92 14.90
N GLU A 6 -20.55 3.06 13.87
CA GLU A 6 -20.60 2.16 12.72
C GLU A 6 -19.25 2.05 11.99
N ASN A 7 -18.60 3.18 11.67
CA ASN A 7 -17.31 3.17 10.98
C ASN A 7 -16.19 2.61 11.86
N ARG A 8 -16.24 2.89 13.17
CA ARG A 8 -15.29 2.33 14.13
C ARG A 8 -15.43 0.81 14.22
N ASP A 9 -16.66 0.33 14.31
CA ASP A 9 -16.94 -1.10 14.45
C ASP A 9 -16.66 -1.85 13.13
N ALA A 10 -16.89 -1.21 11.98
CA ALA A 10 -16.45 -1.73 10.69
C ALA A 10 -14.93 -1.86 10.60
N LEU A 11 -14.18 -0.82 11.02
CA LEU A 11 -12.72 -0.89 11.06
C LEU A 11 -12.21 -1.96 12.02
N ALA A 12 -12.87 -2.15 13.16
CA ALA A 12 -12.54 -3.21 14.10
C ALA A 12 -12.73 -4.62 13.49
N ARG A 13 -13.79 -4.83 12.70
CA ARG A 13 -13.98 -6.10 11.97
C ARG A 13 -12.89 -6.34 10.94
N ILE A 14 -12.55 -5.32 10.12
CA ILE A 14 -11.43 -5.43 9.16
C ILE A 14 -10.13 -5.77 9.87
N ALA A 15 -9.87 -5.12 11.02
CA ALA A 15 -8.67 -5.39 11.79
C ALA A 15 -8.60 -6.85 12.28
N ALA A 16 -9.74 -7.40 12.72
CA ALA A 16 -9.85 -8.78 13.15
C ALA A 16 -9.72 -9.79 12.00
N ASP A 17 -10.45 -9.56 10.91
CA ASP A 17 -10.67 -10.56 9.86
C ASP A 17 -9.59 -10.53 8.77
N GLU A 18 -9.08 -9.33 8.44
CA GLU A 18 -8.22 -9.11 7.27
C GLU A 18 -6.79 -8.73 7.65
N LEU A 19 -6.61 -8.10 8.82
CA LEU A 19 -5.30 -7.62 9.29
C LEU A 19 -4.70 -8.51 10.40
N GLY A 20 -5.14 -9.76 10.49
CA GLY A 20 -4.54 -10.75 11.39
C GLY A 20 -4.77 -10.46 12.88
N GLY A 21 -5.90 -9.85 13.23
CA GLY A 21 -6.19 -9.48 14.63
C GLY A 21 -5.50 -8.19 15.07
N ALA A 22 -5.14 -7.31 14.14
CA ALA A 22 -4.52 -6.02 14.45
C ALA A 22 -5.40 -5.17 15.38
N SER A 23 -4.76 -4.28 16.14
CA SER A 23 -5.46 -3.25 16.90
C SER A 23 -6.09 -2.19 15.97
N LEU A 24 -7.06 -1.45 16.50
CA LEU A 24 -7.68 -0.32 15.80
C LEU A 24 -6.66 0.76 15.38
N ASP A 25 -5.61 0.99 16.18
CA ASP A 25 -4.56 1.96 15.83
C ASP A 25 -3.68 1.45 14.67
N GLU A 26 -3.32 0.18 14.68
CA GLU A 26 -2.57 -0.45 13.58
C GLU A 26 -3.39 -0.46 12.29
N ALA A 27 -4.68 -0.81 12.37
CA ALA A 27 -5.58 -0.72 11.22
C ALA A 27 -5.68 0.72 10.68
N LEU A 28 -5.72 1.72 11.56
CA LEU A 28 -5.70 3.13 11.14
C LEU A 28 -4.37 3.51 10.45
N ARG A 29 -3.23 3.03 10.95
CA ARG A 29 -1.92 3.26 10.29
C ARG A 29 -1.88 2.64 8.90
N VAL A 30 -2.44 1.44 8.74
CA VAL A 30 -2.58 0.79 7.42
C VAL A 30 -3.40 1.66 6.49
N LEU A 31 -4.55 2.19 6.94
CA LEU A 31 -5.38 3.08 6.11
C LEU A 31 -4.65 4.37 5.72
N ILE A 32 -3.91 4.98 6.65
CA ILE A 32 -3.10 6.17 6.36
C ILE A 32 -2.03 5.86 5.30
N TRP A 33 -1.34 4.74 5.46
CA TRP A 33 -0.33 4.29 4.50
C TRP A 33 -0.96 4.01 3.13
N GLN A 34 -2.09 3.31 3.06
CA GLN A 34 -2.80 3.03 1.80
C GLN A 34 -3.18 4.34 1.09
N HIS A 35 -3.70 5.33 1.82
CA HIS A 35 -4.02 6.64 1.25
C HIS A 35 -2.77 7.32 0.66
N GLN A 36 -1.66 7.30 1.39
CA GLN A 36 -0.38 7.87 0.92
C GLN A 36 0.17 7.13 -0.30
N ALA A 37 0.08 5.80 -0.31
CA ALA A 37 0.51 4.96 -1.43
C ALA A 37 -0.30 5.26 -2.69
N MET A 38 -1.63 5.32 -2.59
CA MET A 38 -2.48 5.69 -3.73
C MET A 38 -2.15 7.10 -4.25
N ALA A 39 -1.91 8.06 -3.35
CA ALA A 39 -1.51 9.42 -3.73
C ALA A 39 -0.10 9.46 -4.36
N ALA A 40 0.81 8.57 -3.99
CA ALA A 40 2.11 8.45 -4.63
C ALA A 40 1.98 7.85 -6.04
N VAL A 41 1.20 6.77 -6.20
CA VAL A 41 0.92 6.16 -7.50
C VAL A 41 0.27 7.17 -8.45
N ALA A 42 -0.76 7.88 -7.99
CA ALA A 42 -1.43 8.90 -8.82
C ALA A 42 -0.49 10.02 -9.28
N ARG A 43 0.48 10.42 -8.44
CA ARG A 43 1.51 11.40 -8.81
C ARG A 43 2.48 10.85 -9.85
N LEU A 44 2.89 9.59 -9.69
CA LEU A 44 3.75 8.92 -10.66
C LEU A 44 3.05 8.76 -12.01
N GLU A 45 1.78 8.34 -12.03
CA GLU A 45 0.99 8.19 -13.26
C GLU A 45 0.77 9.51 -14.00
N ALA A 46 0.72 10.63 -13.27
CA ALA A 46 0.59 11.97 -13.86
C ALA A 46 1.89 12.50 -14.50
N ASP A 47 3.03 11.88 -14.22
CA ASP A 47 4.35 12.23 -14.75
C ASP A 47 4.87 11.12 -15.67
N SER A 48 4.70 11.31 -16.98
CA SER A 48 5.04 10.29 -17.97
C SER A 48 6.55 9.98 -18.04
N GLU A 49 7.41 10.95 -17.71
CA GLU A 49 8.86 10.76 -17.72
C GLU A 49 9.27 9.93 -16.50
N ALA A 50 8.84 10.34 -15.31
CA ALA A 50 9.10 9.59 -14.08
C ALA A 50 8.52 8.16 -14.13
N LEU A 51 7.34 7.98 -14.72
CA LEU A 51 6.75 6.65 -14.91
C LEU A 51 7.59 5.79 -15.87
N ALA A 52 8.08 6.36 -16.97
CA ALA A 52 8.92 5.64 -17.93
C ALA A 52 10.26 5.21 -17.30
N GLU A 53 10.87 6.09 -16.49
CA GLU A 53 12.08 5.78 -15.72
C GLU A 53 11.83 4.64 -14.72
N TYR A 54 10.78 4.74 -13.92
CA TYR A 54 10.39 3.70 -12.96
C TYR A 54 10.17 2.33 -13.64
N GLN A 55 9.51 2.31 -14.79
CA GLN A 55 9.29 1.07 -15.56
C GLN A 55 10.57 0.53 -16.21
N ALA A 56 11.50 1.39 -16.61
CA ALA A 56 12.80 0.96 -17.12
C ALA A 56 13.62 0.29 -16.01
N GLU A 57 13.70 0.92 -14.84
CA GLU A 57 14.36 0.37 -13.67
C GLU A 57 13.72 -0.97 -13.24
N ALA A 58 12.39 -1.04 -13.14
CA ALA A 58 11.68 -2.27 -12.77
C ALA A 58 11.97 -3.44 -13.72
N ARG A 59 12.15 -3.17 -15.03
CA ARG A 59 12.55 -4.19 -16.01
C ARG A 59 13.97 -4.68 -15.78
N GLU A 60 14.90 -3.78 -15.49
CA GLU A 60 16.29 -4.15 -15.17
C GLU A 60 16.35 -5.09 -13.96
N TRP A 61 15.61 -4.78 -12.90
CA TRP A 61 15.52 -5.65 -11.72
C TRP A 61 14.88 -7.01 -12.02
N ALA A 62 13.83 -7.05 -12.84
CA ALA A 62 13.18 -8.30 -13.23
C ALA A 62 14.09 -9.19 -14.08
N GLU A 63 14.99 -8.61 -14.87
CA GLU A 63 15.99 -9.34 -15.65
C GLU A 63 17.17 -9.83 -14.79
N LEU A 64 17.38 -9.22 -13.61
CA LEU A 64 18.43 -9.59 -12.66
C LEU A 64 18.09 -10.80 -11.79
N ASP A 65 16.88 -11.35 -11.89
CA ASP A 65 16.43 -12.55 -11.16
C ASP A 65 17.25 -13.77 -11.63
N THR A 66 18.45 -13.90 -11.08
CA THR A 66 19.35 -15.02 -11.32
C THR A 66 18.93 -16.22 -10.49
N ALA A 67 19.02 -17.42 -11.05
CA ALA A 67 18.80 -18.64 -10.29
C ALA A 67 19.86 -18.71 -9.16
N VAL A 68 19.41 -18.58 -7.91
CA VAL A 68 20.25 -18.88 -6.74
C VAL A 68 20.49 -20.38 -6.74
N VAL A 69 21.69 -20.81 -7.11
CA VAL A 69 22.12 -22.21 -7.03
C VAL A 69 22.74 -22.41 -5.65
N GLU A 70 22.13 -23.25 -4.81
CA GLU A 70 22.69 -23.68 -3.51
C GLU A 70 23.91 -24.59 -3.66
#